data_AF-A0A8T3YZE3-F1
#
_entry.id   AF-A0A8T3YZE3-F1
#
_cell.length_a   1.000
_cell.length_b   1.000
_cell.length_c   1.000
_cell.angle_alpha   90.00
_cell.angle_beta   90.00
_cell.angle_gamma   90.00
#
_symmetry.space_group_name_H-M   'P 1'
#
loop_
_entity.id
_entity.type
_entity.pdbx_description
1 polymer ?
#
loop_
_entity_poly.entity_id
_entity_poly.type
_entity_poly.pdbx_seq_one_letter_code
_entity_poly.pdbx_strand_id
1 'polypeptide(L)'
;MSKIDFSMGNINHCLCSKCAVQIESQCVKDKQKIMLLITQQDLDSPMRMDAERVPGVYCTTGKAICKDIDTKKVCKCNECYIWKEYGLKDS
;
A
#
# COMPACT_ATOMS: atom_id res chain seq x y z
N MET A 1 14.54 0.02 14.81
CA MET A 1 13.41 0.34 13.92
C MET A 1 13.95 0.74 12.56
N SER A 2 13.91 -0.17 11.60
CA SER A 2 14.31 0.10 10.21
C SER A 2 13.35 1.13 9.61
N LYS A 3 13.84 2.31 9.24
CA LYS A 3 13.04 3.36 8.61
C LYS A 3 12.94 3.01 7.12
N ILE A 4 11.83 2.41 6.71
CA ILE A 4 11.57 2.09 5.31
C ILE A 4 11.07 3.34 4.63
N ASP A 5 11.75 3.77 3.57
CA ASP A 5 11.33 4.94 2.80
C ASP A 5 9.97 4.71 2.15
N PHE A 6 9.11 5.72 2.22
CA PHE A 6 7.81 5.70 1.56
C PHE A 6 7.99 6.06 0.07
N SER A 7 8.42 5.08 -0.72
CA SER A 7 8.66 5.21 -2.16
C SER A 7 7.74 4.29 -2.96
N MET A 8 7.47 4.64 -4.22
CA MET A 8 6.71 3.77 -5.12
C MET A 8 7.38 2.41 -5.32
N GLY A 9 8.72 2.37 -5.38
CA GLY A 9 9.47 1.12 -5.44
C GLY A 9 9.14 0.22 -4.26
N ASN A 10 9.17 0.78 -3.04
CA ASN A 10 8.84 0.03 -1.84
C ASN A 10 7.35 -0.37 -1.79
N ILE A 11 6.44 0.53 -2.17
CA ILE A 11 5.01 0.21 -2.24
C ILE A 11 4.74 -0.94 -3.22
N ASN A 12 5.40 -0.94 -4.38
CA ASN A 12 5.29 -1.98 -5.40
C ASN A 12 5.91 -3.32 -4.95
N HIS A 13 6.95 -3.28 -4.13
CA HIS A 13 7.54 -4.47 -3.52
C HIS A 13 6.63 -5.08 -2.45
N CYS A 14 5.65 -4.32 -1.96
CA CYS A 14 4.62 -4.85 -1.10
C CYS A 14 3.37 -5.34 -1.83
N LEU A 15 2.88 -6.49 -1.35
CA LEU A 15 1.66 -7.14 -1.79
C LEU A 15 0.40 -6.44 -1.24
N CYS A 16 0.52 -5.16 -0.86
CA CYS A 16 -0.50 -4.35 -0.20
C CYS A 16 -1.83 -4.30 -1.00
N SER A 17 -1.73 -4.13 -2.32
CA SER A 17 -2.86 -4.15 -3.25
C SER A 17 -3.51 -5.52 -3.41
N LYS A 18 -2.78 -6.59 -3.08
CA LYS A 18 -3.20 -7.99 -3.17
C LYS A 18 -3.59 -8.56 -1.80
N CYS A 19 -3.51 -7.78 -0.73
CA CYS A 19 -3.92 -8.23 0.59
C CYS A 19 -5.43 -8.51 0.63
N ALA A 20 -5.80 -9.62 1.28
CA ALA A 20 -7.18 -10.07 1.39
C ALA A 20 -8.13 -8.99 1.96
N VAL A 21 -7.62 -8.14 2.86
CA VAL A 21 -8.35 -6.98 3.44
C VAL A 21 -8.82 -5.98 2.37
N GLN A 22 -8.09 -5.83 1.27
CA GLN A 22 -8.27 -4.74 0.32
C GLN A 22 -8.59 -5.22 -1.11
N ILE A 23 -8.36 -6.51 -1.42
CA ILE A 23 -8.51 -7.07 -2.78
C ILE A 23 -9.97 -7.05 -3.30
N GLU A 24 -10.95 -7.03 -2.41
CA GLU A 24 -12.37 -6.96 -2.77
C GLU A 24 -12.90 -5.52 -2.81
N SER A 25 -12.18 -4.55 -2.22
CA SER A 25 -12.61 -3.15 -2.19
C SER A 25 -12.62 -2.55 -3.60
N GLN A 26 -13.77 -2.04 -3.99
CA GLN A 26 -13.94 -1.34 -5.26
C GLN A 26 -13.25 0.02 -5.21
N CYS A 27 -13.35 0.73 -4.08
CA CYS A 27 -12.65 2.00 -3.87
C CYS A 27 -11.13 1.86 -4.03
N VAL A 28 -10.53 0.79 -3.48
CA VAL A 28 -9.09 0.53 -3.61
C VAL A 28 -8.73 0.30 -5.08
N LYS A 29 -9.49 -0.53 -5.80
CA LYS A 29 -9.27 -0.80 -7.23
C LYS A 29 -9.36 0.46 -8.09
N ASP A 30 -10.39 1.28 -7.87
CA ASP A 30 -10.60 2.48 -8.68
C ASP A 30 -9.53 3.53 -8.41
N LYS A 31 -9.16 3.75 -7.14
CA LYS A 31 -8.07 4.65 -6.79
C LYS A 31 -6.72 4.16 -7.30
N GLN A 32 -6.47 2.85 -7.33
CA GLN A 32 -5.25 2.29 -7.92
C GLN A 32 -5.17 2.54 -9.43
N LYS A 33 -6.28 2.38 -10.16
CA LYS A 33 -6.32 2.72 -11.58
C LYS A 33 -6.01 4.20 -11.82
N ILE A 34 -6.63 5.09 -11.04
CA ILE A 34 -6.36 6.54 -11.13
C ILE A 34 -4.89 6.84 -10.83
N MET A 35 -4.34 6.24 -9.78
CA MET A 35 -2.93 6.39 -9.42
C MET A 35 -2.00 5.91 -10.54
N LEU A 36 -2.27 4.75 -11.14
CA LEU A 36 -1.51 4.21 -12.27
C LEU A 36 -1.59 5.10 -13.51
N LEU A 37 -2.75 5.69 -13.80
CA LEU A 37 -2.93 6.63 -14.91
C LEU A 37 -2.15 7.92 -14.70
N ILE A 38 -2.14 8.45 -13.46
CA ILE A 38 -1.37 9.65 -13.10
C ILE A 38 0.14 9.37 -13.20
N THR A 39 0.62 8.22 -12.72
CA THR A 39 2.05 7.86 -12.81
C THR A 39 2.54 7.59 -14.23
N GLN A 40 1.65 7.26 -15.18
CA GLN A 40 2.01 7.01 -16.59
C GLN A 40 2.10 8.29 -17.44
N GLN A 41 1.54 9.41 -16.98
CA GLN A 41 1.52 10.67 -17.74
C GLN A 41 2.74 11.58 -17.49
N ASP A 42 3.77 11.09 -16.78
CA ASP A 42 4.98 11.83 -16.42
C ASP A 42 4.72 13.20 -15.77
N LEU A 43 4.72 13.24 -14.45
CA LEU A 43 4.92 14.48 -13.72
C LEU A 43 5.92 14.15 -12.61
N ASP A 44 7.08 14.81 -12.63
CA ASP A 44 7.97 15.10 -11.49
C ASP A 44 7.24 15.73 -10.28
N SER A 45 5.92 15.69 -10.25
CA SER A 45 5.13 15.99 -9.08
C SER A 45 5.33 14.82 -8.12
N PRO A 46 6.06 15.01 -7.00
CA PRO A 46 5.73 14.23 -5.84
C PRO A 46 4.27 14.59 -5.59
N MET A 47 3.33 13.77 -6.08
CA MET A 47 2.12 13.52 -5.34
C MET A 47 2.67 13.27 -3.95
N ARG A 48 2.57 14.28 -3.07
CA ARG A 48 3.03 14.18 -1.70
C ARG A 48 2.33 12.93 -1.22
N MET A 49 3.11 11.86 -1.20
CA MET A 49 2.68 10.51 -0.98
C MET A 49 2.52 10.46 0.53
N ASP A 50 1.61 11.26 1.06
CA ASP A 50 1.10 11.04 2.39
C ASP A 50 0.51 9.64 2.32
N ALA A 51 0.91 8.77 3.24
CA ALA A 51 0.39 7.41 3.27
C ALA A 51 -1.15 7.39 3.31
N GLU A 52 -1.75 8.48 3.80
CA GLU A 52 -3.18 8.74 3.80
C GLU A 52 -3.80 9.01 2.41
N ARG A 53 -3.02 9.03 1.33
CA ARG A 53 -3.50 9.20 -0.06
C ARG A 53 -3.23 7.97 -0.93
N VAL A 54 -2.33 7.09 -0.51
CA VAL A 54 -2.01 5.87 -1.26
C VAL A 54 -3.08 4.81 -0.98
N PRO A 55 -3.87 4.38 -1.98
CA PRO A 55 -4.80 3.27 -1.78
C PRO A 55 -4.03 1.98 -1.54
N GLY A 56 -4.56 1.09 -0.68
CA GLY A 56 -3.93 -0.21 -0.46
C GLY A 56 -3.01 -0.30 0.77
N VAL A 57 -2.82 0.75 1.57
CA VAL A 57 -1.80 0.75 2.66
C VAL A 57 -2.36 0.51 4.07
N TYR A 58 -3.60 0.03 4.20
CA TYR A 58 -4.20 -0.23 5.52
C TYR A 58 -3.33 -1.18 6.37
N CYS A 59 -2.82 -2.25 5.76
CA CYS A 59 -2.06 -3.27 6.48
C CYS A 59 -0.68 -2.79 6.98
N THR A 60 -0.16 -1.68 6.46
CA THR A 60 1.11 -1.10 6.90
C THR A 60 0.93 0.12 7.81
N THR A 61 -0.21 0.81 7.72
CA THR A 61 -0.44 2.09 8.43
C THR A 61 -1.56 2.05 9.47
N GLY A 62 -2.43 1.03 9.42
CA GLY A 62 -3.68 0.98 10.18
C GLY A 62 -4.76 1.96 9.71
N LYS A 63 -4.49 2.78 8.69
CA LYS A 63 -5.40 3.81 8.17
C LYS A 63 -5.90 3.43 6.79
N ALA A 64 -7.18 3.67 6.53
CA ALA A 64 -7.79 3.43 5.23
C ALA A 64 -8.67 4.61 4.81
N ILE A 65 -8.46 5.08 3.58
CA ILE A 65 -9.34 6.06 2.92
C ILE A 65 -10.63 5.37 2.46
N CYS A 66 -10.49 4.13 2.00
CA CYS A 66 -11.58 3.31 1.50
C CYS A 66 -12.28 2.62 2.68
N LYS A 67 -13.61 2.77 2.73
CA LYS A 67 -14.45 2.23 3.82
C LYS A 67 -15.00 0.83 3.52
N ASP A 68 -14.87 0.37 2.29
CA ASP A 68 -15.31 -0.93 1.78
C ASP A 68 -14.21 -2.00 1.85
N ILE A 69 -13.19 -1.78 2.68
CA ILE A 69 -12.18 -2.81 3.00
C ILE A 69 -12.73 -3.76 4.06
N ASP A 70 -12.33 -5.03 4.00
CA ASP A 70 -12.75 -6.03 4.98
C ASP A 70 -11.67 -6.21 6.05
N THR A 71 -11.79 -5.43 7.12
CA THR A 71 -10.85 -5.46 8.26
C THR A 71 -10.94 -6.75 9.09
N LYS A 72 -11.90 -7.64 8.82
CA LYS A 72 -11.97 -8.97 9.44
C LYS A 72 -10.98 -9.95 8.81
N LYS A 73 -10.49 -9.66 7.61
CA LYS A 73 -9.46 -10.46 6.93
C LYS A 73 -8.08 -10.12 7.49
N VAL A 74 -7.14 -11.05 7.35
CA VAL A 74 -5.81 -10.93 7.94
C VAL A 74 -4.87 -10.15 7.02
N CYS A 75 -4.11 -9.22 7.58
CA CYS A 75 -2.99 -8.58 6.90
C CYS A 75 -1.80 -9.54 6.82
N LYS A 76 -1.35 -9.84 5.61
CA LYS A 76 -0.23 -10.75 5.33
C LYS A 76 1.07 -9.99 5.07
N CYS A 77 1.38 -8.99 5.90
CA CYS A 77 2.57 -8.16 5.72
C CYS A 77 3.86 -8.99 5.80
N ASN A 78 3.86 -10.06 6.58
CA ASN A 78 4.94 -11.05 6.65
C ASN A 78 5.26 -11.75 5.31
N GLU A 79 4.32 -11.73 4.36
CA GLU A 79 4.52 -12.24 3.00
C GLU A 79 5.04 -11.17 2.02
N CYS A 80 5.07 -9.88 2.39
CA CYS A 80 5.67 -8.81 1.58
C CYS A 80 7.20 -8.98 1.49
N TYR A 81 7.78 -8.73 0.32
CA TYR A 81 9.24 -8.79 0.13
C TYR A 81 9.99 -7.86 1.08
N ILE A 82 9.50 -6.63 1.27
CA ILE A 82 10.07 -5.65 2.22
C ILE A 82 10.13 -6.20 3.64
N TRP A 83 9.13 -6.97 4.06
CA TRP A 83 9.11 -7.53 5.40
C TRP A 83 10.29 -8.47 5.65
N LYS A 84 10.69 -9.22 4.61
CA LYS A 84 11.87 -10.08 4.64
C LYS A 84 13.15 -9.28 4.46
N GLU A 85 13.21 -8.40 3.47
CA GLU A 85 14.40 -7.62 3.12
C GLU A 85 14.88 -6.71 4.27
N TYR A 86 13.94 -6.12 5.01
CA TYR A 86 14.24 -5.19 6.11
C TYR A 86 14.22 -5.86 7.50
N GLY A 87 14.05 -7.19 7.57
CA GLY A 87 14.09 -7.93 8.83
C GLY A 87 12.98 -7.55 9.82
N LEU A 88 11.77 -7.24 9.34
CA LEU A 88 10.68 -6.73 10.17
C LEU A 88 10.01 -7.79 11.07
N LYS A 89 10.48 -9.04 11.03
CA LYS A 89 9.95 -10.14 11.87
C LYS A 89 10.27 -9.97 13.36
N ASP A 90 11.33 -9.23 13.70
CA ASP A 90 11.85 -9.12 15.07
C ASP A 90 11.71 -7.69 15.66
N SER A 91 10.78 -6.88 15.11
CA SER A 91 10.58 -5.47 15.52
C SER A 91 9.26 -5.22 16.22
#